data_AF-A0AAD8F9I2-F1
#
_entry.id   AF-A0AAD8F9I2-F1
#
_cell.length_a   1.000
_cell.length_b   1.000
_cell.length_c   1.000
_cell.angle_alpha   90.00
_cell.angle_beta   90.00
_cell.angle_gamma   90.00
#
_symmetry.space_group_name_H-M   'P 1'
#
loop_
_entity.id
_entity.type
_entity.pdbx_description
1 polymer ?
#
loop_
_entity_poly.entity_id
_entity_poly.type
_entity_poly.pdbx_seq_one_letter_code
_entity_poly.pdbx_strand_id
1 'polypeptide(L)'
;MNTEEVIVMITVEVIVMITEEVIVMITRGVILMITERVIVMITEEVIVMITEEVIVMNTEEVIVMITEGVIVMITEGVIVMITEGVIVMITEEVIVLAALVK
;
A
#
# COMPACT_ATOMS: atom_id res chain seq x y z
N MET A 1 -15.24 7.79 -21.79
CA MET A 1 -14.84 8.46 -20.54
C MET A 1 -15.29 7.54 -19.43
N ASN A 2 -14.45 6.57 -19.05
CA ASN A 2 -14.67 5.90 -17.76
C ASN A 2 -14.34 6.95 -16.71
N THR A 3 -15.32 7.27 -15.88
CA THR A 3 -15.11 8.05 -14.67
C THR A 3 -14.40 7.12 -13.69
N GLU A 4 -13.06 7.15 -13.70
CA GLU A 4 -12.22 6.54 -12.68
C GLU A 4 -12.69 7.09 -11.32
N GLU A 5 -13.29 6.24 -10.48
CA GLU A 5 -13.80 6.64 -9.17
C GLU A 5 -12.64 6.62 -8.17
N VAL A 6 -12.15 7.81 -7.84
CA VAL A 6 -11.06 8.00 -6.87
C VAL A 6 -11.66 8.59 -5.60
N ILE A 7 -11.65 7.82 -4.51
CA ILE A 7 -12.14 8.23 -3.19
C ILE A 7 -10.94 8.35 -2.25
N VAL A 8 -10.65 9.59 -1.83
CA VAL A 8 -9.50 9.88 -0.98
C VAL A 8 -9.95 10.65 0.26
N MET A 9 -9.62 10.13 1.44
CA MET A 9 -9.82 10.79 2.72
C MET A 9 -8.47 11.01 3.40
N ILE A 10 -8.07 12.28 3.51
CA ILE A 10 -6.78 12.70 4.06
C ILE A 10 -7.02 13.74 5.16
N THR A 11 -6.41 13.56 6.33
CA THR A 11 -6.48 14.50 7.46
C THR A 11 -5.17 15.27 7.72
N VAL A 12 -4.15 15.08 6.87
CA VAL A 12 -2.76 15.54 7.05
C VAL A 12 -2.10 15.90 5.72
N GLU A 13 -0.83 16.31 5.74
CA GLU A 13 -0.04 16.49 4.51
C GLU A 13 0.31 15.12 3.90
N VAL A 14 0.01 14.95 2.62
CA VAL A 14 0.24 13.71 1.88
C VAL A 14 0.64 14.04 0.44
N ILE A 15 1.56 13.26 -0.12
CA ILE A 15 1.84 13.26 -1.55
C ILE A 15 1.25 11.98 -2.14
N VAL A 16 0.26 12.13 -3.03
CA VAL A 16 -0.42 11.00 -3.69
C VAL A 16 -0.36 11.17 -5.21
N MET A 17 0.00 10.09 -5.91
CA MET A 17 -0.19 9.95 -7.36
C MET A 17 -1.01 8.69 -7.62
N ILE A 18 -2.16 8.85 -8.26
CA ILE A 18 -3.11 7.78 -8.59
C ILE A 18 -3.41 7.86 -10.09
N THR A 19 -3.31 6.74 -10.81
CA THR A 19 -3.64 6.69 -12.24
C THR A 19 -4.93 5.92 -12.58
N GLU A 20 -5.50 5.14 -11.65
CA GLU A 20 -6.75 4.38 -11.85
C GLU A 20 -7.72 4.45 -10.63
N GLU A 21 -8.77 3.62 -10.59
CA GLU A 21 -9.76 3.50 -9.49
C GLU A 21 -9.10 3.17 -8.15
N VAL A 22 -9.18 4.09 -7.17
CA VAL A 22 -8.50 3.88 -5.88
C VAL A 22 -9.35 4.38 -4.72
N ILE A 23 -9.36 3.61 -3.63
CA ILE A 23 -9.88 4.03 -2.33
C ILE A 23 -8.71 4.16 -1.36
N VAL A 24 -8.45 5.37 -0.87
CA VAL A 24 -7.39 5.65 0.10
C VAL A 24 -7.91 6.34 1.35
N MET A 25 -7.52 5.86 2.52
CA MET A 25 -7.69 6.53 3.80
C MET A 25 -6.33 6.71 4.49
N ILE A 26 -5.96 7.96 4.79
CA ILE A 26 -4.67 8.32 5.38
C ILE A 26 -4.89 9.24 6.58
N THR A 27 -4.36 8.86 7.75
CA THR A 27 -4.48 9.68 8.97
C THR A 27 -3.19 10.36 9.44
N ARG A 28 -2.00 9.95 8.96
CA ARG A 28 -0.67 10.57 9.24
C ARG A 28 0.22 10.54 7.98
N GLY A 29 1.34 11.29 7.98
CA GLY A 29 2.03 11.72 6.76
C GLY A 29 2.46 10.57 5.83
N VAL A 30 2.08 10.61 4.55
CA VAL A 30 2.31 9.49 3.63
C VAL A 30 2.80 9.96 2.26
N ILE A 31 3.66 9.15 1.66
CA ILE A 31 4.00 9.22 0.23
C ILE A 31 3.46 7.97 -0.44
N LEU A 32 2.53 8.16 -1.38
CA LEU A 32 1.81 7.08 -2.05
C LEU A 32 1.88 7.23 -3.56
N MET A 33 2.27 6.15 -4.24
CA MET A 33 2.20 6.04 -5.70
C MET A 33 1.46 4.76 -6.08
N ILE A 34 0.31 4.92 -6.73
CA ILE A 34 -0.57 3.83 -7.12
C ILE A 34 -0.85 3.92 -8.62
N THR A 35 -0.61 2.82 -9.36
CA THR A 35 -0.87 2.79 -10.80
C THR A 35 -2.12 2.02 -11.24
N GLU A 36 -2.73 1.20 -10.39
CA GLU A 36 -3.93 0.40 -10.70
C GLU A 36 -4.95 0.37 -9.54
N ARG A 37 -5.94 -0.55 -9.59
CA ARG A 37 -7.01 -0.65 -8.58
C ARG A 37 -6.51 -0.99 -7.19
N VAL A 38 -6.69 -0.08 -6.24
CA VAL A 38 -6.12 -0.29 -4.90
C VAL A 38 -7.06 0.17 -3.79
N ILE A 39 -7.06 -0.59 -2.69
CA ILE A 39 -7.65 -0.17 -1.42
C ILE A 39 -6.52 -0.06 -0.39
N VAL A 40 -6.28 1.15 0.11
CA VAL A 40 -5.22 1.44 1.08
C VAL A 40 -5.79 2.13 2.31
N MET A 41 -5.42 1.61 3.48
CA MET A 41 -5.66 2.25 4.77
C MET A 41 -4.33 2.37 5.51
N ILE A 42 -3.92 3.62 5.79
CA ILE A 42 -2.66 3.92 6.47
C ILE A 42 -2.93 4.85 7.65
N THR A 43 -2.47 4.46 8.85
CA THR A 43 -2.67 5.30 10.05
C THR A 43 -1.43 6.06 10.53
N GLU A 44 -0.23 5.67 10.11
CA GLU A 44 1.07 6.24 10.52
C GLU A 44 1.93 6.63 9.30
N GLU A 45 3.20 7.00 9.50
CA GLU A 45 4.07 7.47 8.42
C GLU A 45 4.49 6.35 7.47
N VAL A 46 4.18 6.47 6.17
CA VAL A 46 4.41 5.36 5.24
C VAL A 46 4.86 5.85 3.87
N ILE A 47 5.77 5.08 3.26
CA ILE A 47 6.09 5.16 1.83
C ILE A 47 5.58 3.90 1.14
N VAL A 48 4.59 4.03 0.26
CA VAL A 48 4.01 2.91 -0.47
C VAL A 48 4.08 3.15 -1.98
N MET A 49 4.54 2.12 -2.70
CA MET A 49 4.45 2.03 -4.15
C MET A 49 3.71 0.75 -4.54
N ILE A 50 2.60 0.89 -5.25
CA ILE A 50 1.75 -0.22 -5.70
C ILE A 50 1.53 -0.10 -7.20
N THR A 51 1.82 -1.17 -7.95
CA THR A 51 1.66 -1.14 -9.41
C THR A 51 0.48 -1.93 -9.98
N GLU A 52 -0.17 -2.79 -9.18
CA GLU A 52 -1.30 -3.64 -9.61
C GLU A 52 -2.39 -3.72 -8.53
N GLU A 53 -3.38 -4.60 -8.70
CA GLU A 53 -4.47 -4.82 -7.74
C GLU A 53 -3.98 -5.21 -6.34
N VAL A 54 -4.18 -4.35 -5.34
CA VAL A 54 -3.68 -4.58 -3.98
C VAL A 54 -4.62 -4.05 -2.92
N ILE A 55 -4.70 -4.79 -1.81
CA ILE A 55 -5.28 -4.30 -0.55
C ILE A 55 -4.16 -4.17 0.49
N VAL A 56 -3.91 -2.96 0.98
CA VAL A 56 -2.92 -2.70 2.04
C VAL A 56 -3.61 -2.11 3.27
N MET A 57 -3.33 -2.69 4.42
CA MET A 57 -3.64 -2.12 5.72
C MET A 57 -2.36 -1.99 6.53
N ASN A 58 -2.03 -0.75 6.90
CA ASN A 58 -0.84 -0.42 7.67
C ASN A 58 -1.21 0.45 8.87
N THR A 59 -0.63 0.15 10.04
CA THR A 59 -0.84 0.94 11.26
C THR A 59 0.39 1.59 11.87
N GLU A 60 1.59 1.40 11.30
CA GLU A 60 2.88 1.85 11.86
C GLU A 60 3.87 2.24 10.75
N GLU A 61 5.04 2.79 11.11
CA GLU A 61 6.05 3.29 10.16
C GLU A 61 6.57 2.21 9.18
N VAL A 62 6.25 2.32 7.89
CA VAL A 62 6.55 1.23 6.93
C VAL A 62 6.98 1.74 5.56
N ILE A 63 7.85 0.96 4.91
CA ILE A 63 8.14 1.08 3.48
C ILE A 63 7.63 -0.16 2.75
N VAL A 64 6.70 0.01 1.81
CA VAL A 64 6.07 -1.07 1.05
C VAL A 64 6.26 -0.87 -0.45
N MET A 65 6.73 -1.91 -1.13
CA MET A 65 6.72 -2.00 -2.60
C MET A 65 6.03 -3.29 -3.03
N ILE A 66 4.93 -3.16 -3.78
CA ILE A 66 4.13 -4.29 -4.25
C ILE A 66 3.89 -4.16 -5.75
N THR A 67 4.17 -5.22 -6.51
CA THR A 67 4.00 -5.18 -7.97
C THR A 67 2.86 -6.02 -8.55
N GLU A 68 2.34 -7.05 -7.86
CA GLU A 68 1.24 -7.89 -8.39
C GLU A 68 0.29 -8.41 -7.31
N GLY A 69 -1.02 -8.14 -7.41
CA GLY A 69 -2.08 -8.97 -6.78
C GLY A 69 -1.89 -9.37 -5.30
N VAL A 70 -1.83 -8.43 -4.34
CA VAL A 70 -1.45 -8.76 -2.93
C VAL A 70 -2.47 -8.27 -1.91
N ILE A 71 -2.63 -9.04 -0.84
CA ILE A 71 -3.25 -8.56 0.41
C ILE A 71 -2.16 -8.48 1.48
N VAL A 72 -1.92 -7.28 2.01
CA VAL A 72 -0.89 -7.01 3.02
C VAL A 72 -1.51 -6.37 4.25
N MET A 73 -1.19 -6.94 5.41
CA MET A 73 -1.52 -6.37 6.73
C MET A 73 -0.23 -6.24 7.55
N ILE A 74 0.10 -5.00 7.94
CA ILE A 74 1.31 -4.69 8.71
C ILE A 74 0.93 -3.85 9.93
N THR A 75 1.31 -4.31 11.12
CA THR A 75 0.99 -3.63 12.38
C THR A 75 2.20 -3.13 13.16
N GLU A 76 3.41 -3.26 12.61
CA GLU A 76 4.68 -2.86 13.23
C GLU A 76 5.63 -2.29 12.16
N GLY A 77 6.76 -1.70 12.57
CA GLY A 77 7.72 -1.10 11.65
C GLY A 77 8.43 -2.11 10.75
N VAL A 78 8.27 -1.99 9.42
CA VAL A 78 8.64 -3.06 8.47
C VAL A 78 9.05 -2.48 7.11
N ILE A 79 9.98 -3.18 6.44
CA ILE A 79 10.25 -3.00 5.00
C ILE A 79 9.76 -4.23 4.25
N VAL A 80 8.84 -4.04 3.31
CA VAL A 80 8.22 -5.11 2.52
C VAL A 80 8.47 -4.89 1.04
N MET A 81 9.00 -5.91 0.37
CA MET A 81 9.07 -5.99 -1.10
C MET A 81 8.42 -7.29 -1.57
N ILE A 82 7.33 -7.16 -2.33
CA ILE A 82 6.55 -8.28 -2.86
C ILE A 82 6.40 -8.12 -4.36
N THR A 83 6.83 -9.11 -5.13
CA THR A 83 6.84 -9.02 -6.59
C THR A 83 5.80 -9.88 -7.31
N GLU A 84 5.12 -10.78 -6.60
CA GLU A 84 4.09 -11.68 -7.15
C GLU A 84 2.96 -11.87 -6.13
N GLY A 85 1.81 -12.42 -6.55
CA GLY A 85 0.63 -12.55 -5.70
C GLY A 85 0.83 -13.40 -4.44
N VAL A 86 0.86 -12.75 -3.27
CA VAL A 86 0.98 -13.39 -1.95
C VAL A 86 0.02 -12.76 -0.96
N ILE A 87 -0.25 -13.46 0.14
CA ILE A 87 -0.91 -12.89 1.31
C ILE A 87 0.15 -12.79 2.41
N VAL A 88 0.35 -11.59 2.94
CA VAL A 88 1.37 -11.32 3.95
C VAL A 88 0.73 -10.67 5.17
N MET A 89 0.97 -11.26 6.34
CA MET A 89 0.59 -10.72 7.64
C MET A 89 1.85 -10.59 8.49
N ILE A 90 2.13 -9.38 8.94
CA ILE A 90 3.32 -9.07 9.73
C ILE A 90 2.88 -8.34 11.00
N THR A 91 3.27 -8.88 12.15
CA THR A 91 2.91 -8.37 13.48
C THR A 91 4.13 -8.10 14.36
N GLU A 92 5.31 -8.06 13.76
CA GLU A 92 6.60 -7.84 14.42
C GLU A 92 7.55 -7.14 13.45
N GLU A 93 8.59 -6.48 13.96
CA GLU A 93 9.59 -5.83 13.11
C GLU A 93 10.37 -6.86 12.30
N VAL A 94 10.17 -6.86 10.97
CA VAL A 94 10.88 -7.74 10.04
C VAL A 94 11.17 -7.02 8.73
N ILE A 95 12.11 -7.58 7.97
CA ILE A 95 12.28 -7.27 6.55
C ILE A 95 11.75 -8.47 5.77
N VAL A 96 10.77 -8.23 4.91
CA VAL A 96 10.17 -9.28 4.08
C VAL A 96 10.52 -9.05 2.62
N LEU A 97 11.13 -10.06 2.03
CA LEU A 97 11.31 -10.19 0.59
C LEU A 97 10.56 -11.43 0.13
N ALA A 98 9.48 -11.24 -0.63
CA ALA A 98 8.70 -12.32 -1.21
C ALA A 98 8.72 -12.23 -2.74
N ALA A 99 9.29 -13.24 -3.37
CA ALA A 99 9.27 -13.46 -4.81
C ALA A 99 9.05 -14.96 -5.05
N LEU A 100 8.05 -15.33 -5.82
CA LEU A 100 7.86 -16.72 -6.25
C LEU A 100 8.84 -16.98 -7.41
N VAL A 101 9.79 -17.89 -7.22
CA VAL A 101 10.58 -18.45 -8.33
C VAL A 101 9.79 -19.65 -8.84
N LYS A 102 9.25 -19.55 -10.06
CA LYS A 102 8.70 -20.72 -10.77
C LYS A 102 9.75 -21.79 -11.02
#